data_AF-A0A5C5VE02-F1
#
_entry.id   AF-A0A5C5VE02-F1
#
_cell.length_a   1.000
_cell.length_b   1.000
_cell.length_c   1.000
_cell.angle_alpha   90.00
_cell.angle_beta   90.00
_cell.angle_gamma   90.00
#
_symmetry.space_group_name_H-M   'P 1'
#
loop_
_entity.id
_entity.type
_entity.pdbx_description
1 polymer ?
#
loop_
_entity_poly.entity_id
_entity_poly.type
_entity_poly.pdbx_seq_one_letter_code
_entity_poly.pdbx_strand_id
1 'polypeptide(L)'
;MRRLAALLLILALLAAPHRAARACPFCSAEQSTLTEELDASDAAVIARLVRAAAPIEAANGPLDPDAGKAGFKVDHVLFGDGLQAGQTEIDAIYFGEPDQDASYLIRGSGEPYEWAIPLKLTDTAVEYIKRLQTLPEAGVERMAFFQDYLQHEDTMLAQDAYDEFARAPYPVVKGLKDQMNRQQLLAWIEDPAVSPSRRRLFFTMLGVCGTDDDIPRLEAMLVSDSRRLIPAAESAAAASFVAGGPLAGALSIEAVRLDERRKKLGLDAMIACYLTLRGPEGLDLIDERFLSGDKIGGKSADYSHIYSALMALRFLAEESDLVPQDRVIASARLLLDNPDFADQVIPDLARWEDWSVLERLADMYRQAGEEDSGVQKYVREPIITYLDVAAEQEGELAERANAALASIEELDPAAVKRARSLRAFGFLAQARPKVGAEADARPTGLSSVGDEPVVLAEDVPTEDLATDETDGDDLPDPAAFTAGAPSKEPSAPEPDADDLQEVMPAEPAEGVTKSKAAEEKALADTEPVPDEAPAEPAAQAVADLEELPDPPSRTLLIAAPTLAGVLCFGLFWVILRSGE
;
A
#
# COMPACT_ATOMS: atom_id res chain seq x y z
N MET A 1 -41.63 -2.24 37.30
CA MET A 1 -41.08 -3.00 36.15
C MET A 1 -40.75 -2.13 34.95
N ARG A 2 -41.69 -1.37 34.36
CA ARG A 2 -41.41 -0.48 33.19
C ARG A 2 -40.30 0.56 33.40
N ARG A 3 -40.19 1.16 34.60
CA ARG A 3 -39.13 2.13 34.93
C ARG A 3 -37.75 1.49 35.15
N LEU A 4 -37.71 0.23 35.58
CA LEU A 4 -36.46 -0.51 35.74
C LEU A 4 -35.91 -1.00 34.40
N ALA A 5 -36.80 -1.42 33.50
CA ALA A 5 -36.46 -1.80 32.13
C ALA A 5 -35.93 -0.60 31.33
N ALA A 6 -36.53 0.58 31.49
CA ALA A 6 -36.03 1.81 30.86
C ALA A 6 -34.64 2.21 31.37
N LEU A 7 -34.38 2.06 32.67
CA LEU A 7 -33.07 2.38 33.27
C LEU A 7 -31.97 1.40 32.79
N LEU A 8 -32.30 0.11 32.70
CA LEU A 8 -31.37 -0.92 32.19
C LEU A 8 -31.08 -0.74 30.70
N LEU A 9 -32.06 -0.29 29.90
CA LEU A 9 -31.87 0.00 28.49
C LEU A 9 -30.94 1.21 28.30
N ILE A 10 -31.10 2.27 29.10
CA ILE A 10 -30.25 3.46 29.06
C ILE A 10 -28.81 3.11 29.50
N LEU A 11 -28.67 2.29 30.54
CA LEU A 11 -27.35 1.84 31.00
C LEU A 11 -26.64 0.93 29.97
N ALA A 12 -27.39 0.11 29.24
CA ALA A 12 -26.86 -0.71 28.14
C ALA A 12 -26.44 0.13 26.92
N LEU A 13 -27.15 1.23 26.63
CA LEU A 13 -26.78 2.18 25.57
C LEU A 13 -25.55 3.04 25.93
N LEU A 14 -25.32 3.31 27.22
CA LEU A 14 -24.14 4.03 27.70
C LEU A 14 -22.91 3.13 27.90
N ALA A 15 -23.11 1.81 28.05
CA ALA A 15 -22.04 0.82 28.18
C ALA A 15 -21.66 0.14 26.84
N ALA A 16 -22.35 0.47 25.75
CA ALA A 16 -21.91 0.07 24.42
C ALA A 16 -20.55 0.71 24.14
N PRO A 17 -19.50 -0.04 23.79
CA PRO A 17 -18.23 0.54 23.43
C PRO A 17 -18.48 1.49 22.27
N HIS A 18 -18.28 2.78 22.50
CA HIS A 18 -18.20 3.74 21.42
C HIS A 18 -17.07 3.26 20.52
N ARG A 19 -17.44 2.64 19.39
CA ARG A 19 -16.56 2.53 18.23
C ARG A 19 -16.30 3.96 17.81
N ALA A 20 -15.32 4.60 18.46
CA ALA A 20 -14.62 5.69 17.83
C ALA A 20 -14.13 5.08 16.51
N ALA A 21 -14.75 5.49 15.41
CA ALA A 21 -14.18 5.31 14.09
C ALA A 21 -12.87 6.09 14.10
N ARG A 22 -11.82 5.44 14.63
CA ARG A 22 -10.46 5.86 14.37
C ARG A 22 -10.32 5.59 12.87
N ALA A 23 -10.44 6.64 12.06
CA ALA A 23 -9.91 6.61 10.71
C ALA A 23 -8.52 5.97 10.82
N CYS A 24 -8.28 4.90 10.07
CA CYS A 24 -7.00 4.21 10.10
C CYS A 24 -5.89 5.25 9.93
N PRO A 25 -5.02 5.49 10.92
CA PRO A 25 -3.93 6.46 10.78
C PRO A 25 -2.88 6.02 9.73
N PHE A 26 -3.07 4.84 9.13
CA PHE A 26 -2.29 4.27 8.04
C PHE A 26 -2.97 4.41 6.68
N CYS A 27 -4.24 4.81 6.64
CA CYS A 27 -4.98 5.02 5.39
C CYS A 27 -4.86 6.50 5.01
N SER A 28 -3.65 6.92 4.64
CA SER A 28 -3.51 8.07 3.74
C SER A 28 -3.88 7.56 2.33
N ALA A 29 -5.16 7.20 2.14
CA ALA A 29 -5.69 6.99 0.81
C ALA A 29 -5.42 8.26 0.02
N GLU A 30 -5.01 8.12 -1.24
CA GLU A 30 -4.67 9.26 -2.09
C GLU A 30 -5.79 10.30 -2.02
N GLN A 31 -5.45 11.48 -1.52
CA GLN A 31 -6.39 12.60 -1.48
C GLN A 31 -6.24 13.37 -2.78
N SER A 32 -7.30 14.07 -3.20
CA SER A 32 -7.16 15.03 -4.31
C SER A 32 -6.03 16.01 -4.00
N THR A 33 -5.15 16.22 -4.97
CA THR A 33 -4.10 17.23 -4.86
C THR A 33 -4.73 18.61 -4.77
N LEU A 34 -4.01 19.57 -4.20
CA LEU A 34 -4.44 20.96 -4.14
C LEU A 34 -4.64 21.52 -5.55
N THR A 35 -3.87 21.04 -6.52
CA THR A 35 -4.06 21.40 -7.94
C THR A 35 -5.40 20.89 -8.47
N GLU A 36 -5.70 19.59 -8.29
CA GLU A 36 -7.01 19.02 -8.67
C GLU A 36 -8.17 19.73 -7.96
N GLU A 37 -8.00 20.07 -6.69
CA GLU A 37 -8.99 20.79 -5.89
C GLU A 37 -9.24 22.22 -6.40
N LEU A 38 -8.19 22.90 -6.83
CA LEU A 38 -8.28 24.23 -7.43
C LEU A 38 -8.91 24.16 -8.82
N ASP A 39 -8.49 23.22 -9.66
CA ASP A 39 -9.02 23.04 -11.02
C ASP A 39 -10.49 22.63 -11.03
N ALA A 40 -10.96 21.94 -9.99
CA ALA A 40 -12.38 21.60 -9.79
C ALA A 40 -13.23 22.78 -9.28
N SER A 41 -12.63 23.92 -8.93
CA SER A 41 -13.32 25.09 -8.41
C SER A 41 -13.58 26.13 -9.51
N ASP A 42 -14.67 26.88 -9.42
CA ASP A 42 -14.98 27.98 -10.36
C ASP A 42 -14.32 29.31 -9.92
N ALA A 43 -13.97 29.43 -8.64
CA ALA A 43 -13.20 30.54 -8.10
C ALA A 43 -12.31 30.09 -6.94
N ALA A 44 -11.16 30.75 -6.77
CA ALA A 44 -10.34 30.60 -5.59
C ALA A 44 -9.64 31.92 -5.22
N VAL A 45 -9.54 32.17 -3.91
CA VAL A 45 -8.94 33.40 -3.37
C VAL A 45 -8.14 33.12 -2.11
N ILE A 46 -7.17 33.99 -1.85
CA ILE A 46 -6.52 34.11 -0.54
C ILE A 46 -7.06 35.37 0.13
N ALA A 47 -7.63 35.21 1.32
CA ALA A 47 -8.33 36.27 2.03
C ALA A 47 -7.95 36.30 3.52
N ARG A 48 -8.16 37.43 4.19
CA ARG A 48 -8.02 37.59 5.64
C ARG A 48 -9.36 37.79 6.31
N LEU A 49 -9.49 37.25 7.51
CA LEU A 49 -10.70 37.40 8.33
C LEU A 49 -10.86 38.86 8.76
N VAL A 50 -11.98 39.49 8.41
CA VAL A 50 -12.32 40.86 8.82
C VAL A 50 -13.53 40.92 9.74
N ARG A 51 -14.39 39.89 9.71
CA ARG A 51 -15.57 39.79 10.55
C ARG A 51 -15.73 38.34 11.05
N ALA A 52 -15.67 38.14 12.36
CA ALA A 52 -15.85 36.82 12.95
C ALA A 52 -17.29 36.28 12.73
N ALA A 53 -17.43 34.96 12.72
CA ALA A 53 -18.73 34.31 12.64
C ALA A 53 -19.60 34.64 13.86
N ALA A 54 -20.87 34.93 13.63
CA ALA A 54 -21.83 35.10 14.71
C ALA A 54 -22.03 33.75 15.43
N PRO A 55 -22.09 33.73 16.78
CA PRO A 55 -22.36 32.49 17.52
C PRO A 55 -23.69 31.87 17.08
N ILE A 56 -23.71 30.55 16.92
CA ILE A 56 -24.95 29.82 16.67
C ILE A 56 -25.69 29.69 18.00
N GLU A 57 -26.45 30.72 18.38
CA GLU A 57 -27.33 30.64 19.55
C GLU A 57 -28.61 29.87 19.19
N ALA A 58 -28.66 28.59 19.55
CA ALA A 58 -29.88 27.79 19.48
C ALA A 58 -30.85 28.20 20.60
N ALA A 59 -31.46 29.37 20.48
CA ALA A 59 -32.45 29.87 21.43
C ALA A 59 -33.85 29.86 20.81
N ASN A 60 -34.52 28.69 20.81
CA ASN A 60 -35.97 28.50 20.59
C ASN A 60 -36.64 29.28 19.42
N GLY A 61 -35.89 29.67 18.39
CA GLY A 61 -36.35 30.40 17.22
C GLY A 61 -35.81 29.79 15.91
N PRO A 62 -36.22 30.32 14.74
CA PRO A 62 -35.66 29.89 13.46
C PRO A 62 -34.15 30.13 13.46
N LEU A 63 -33.35 29.18 12.97
CA LEU A 63 -31.92 29.39 12.74
C LEU A 63 -31.74 30.59 11.80
N ASP A 64 -30.88 31.53 12.20
CA ASP A 64 -30.45 32.62 11.33
C ASP A 64 -29.64 32.01 10.16
N PRO A 65 -30.02 32.26 8.89
CA PRO A 65 -29.29 31.76 7.72
C PRO A 65 -27.85 32.29 7.60
N ASP A 66 -27.51 33.35 8.34
CA ASP A 66 -26.15 33.89 8.43
C ASP A 66 -25.39 33.43 9.69
N ALA A 67 -26.02 32.62 10.56
CA ALA A 67 -25.36 32.02 11.70
C ALA A 67 -24.18 31.14 11.25
N GLY A 68 -23.00 31.38 11.81
CA GLY A 68 -21.77 30.68 11.42
C GLY A 68 -21.02 31.27 10.21
N LYS A 69 -21.53 32.33 9.56
CA LYS A 69 -20.81 33.01 8.48
C LYS A 69 -19.85 34.08 9.01
N ALA A 70 -18.58 33.94 8.64
CA ALA A 70 -17.54 34.93 8.83
C ALA A 70 -17.28 35.71 7.53
N GLY A 71 -16.94 36.99 7.67
CA GLY A 71 -16.58 37.88 6.56
C GLY A 71 -15.08 37.90 6.34
N PHE A 72 -14.66 37.64 5.11
CA PHE A 72 -13.28 37.57 4.67
C PHE A 72 -13.02 38.59 3.57
N LYS A 73 -11.97 39.39 3.74
CA LYS A 73 -11.57 40.36 2.73
C LYS A 73 -10.51 39.73 1.82
N VAL A 74 -10.77 39.74 0.51
CA VAL A 74 -9.86 39.16 -0.48
C VAL A 74 -8.58 39.98 -0.55
N ASP A 75 -7.43 39.34 -0.38
CA ASP A 75 -6.11 39.97 -0.56
C ASP A 75 -5.49 39.60 -1.90
N HIS A 76 -5.66 38.36 -2.33
CA HIS A 76 -5.20 37.87 -3.63
C HIS A 76 -6.28 37.03 -4.30
N VAL A 77 -6.54 37.29 -5.57
CA VAL A 77 -7.41 36.48 -6.41
C VAL A 77 -6.53 35.47 -7.14
N LEU A 78 -6.83 34.18 -6.99
CA LEU A 78 -6.15 33.13 -7.74
C LEU A 78 -6.81 32.99 -9.12
N PHE A 79 -8.14 32.87 -9.15
CA PHE A 79 -8.99 32.94 -10.33
C PHE A 79 -10.46 33.12 -9.89
N GLY A 80 -11.35 33.45 -10.83
CA GLY A 80 -12.78 33.67 -10.60
C GLY A 80 -13.25 35.04 -11.09
N ASP A 81 -14.46 35.07 -11.65
CA ASP A 81 -15.04 36.24 -12.31
C ASP A 81 -15.61 37.24 -11.30
N GLY A 82 -15.39 38.53 -11.57
CA GLY A 82 -15.93 39.62 -10.73
C GLY A 82 -15.26 39.82 -9.37
N LEU A 83 -14.17 39.10 -9.08
CA LEU A 83 -13.42 39.20 -7.82
C LEU A 83 -12.29 40.23 -7.91
N GLN A 84 -12.12 41.05 -6.87
CA GLN A 84 -11.10 42.09 -6.82
C GLN A 84 -10.40 42.15 -5.46
N ALA A 85 -9.08 42.01 -5.47
CA ALA A 85 -8.23 42.16 -4.30
C ALA A 85 -8.44 43.52 -3.62
N GLY A 86 -8.58 43.50 -2.30
CA GLY A 86 -8.78 44.65 -1.44
C GLY A 86 -10.18 45.28 -1.50
N GLN A 87 -11.05 44.84 -2.40
CA GLN A 87 -12.40 45.39 -2.58
C GLN A 87 -13.50 44.38 -2.30
N THR A 88 -13.31 43.11 -2.68
CA THR A 88 -14.30 42.06 -2.46
C THR A 88 -14.24 41.55 -1.02
N GLU A 89 -15.41 41.49 -0.37
CA GLU A 89 -15.64 40.79 0.89
C GLU A 89 -16.54 39.58 0.63
N ILE A 90 -16.16 38.44 1.20
CA ILE A 90 -16.81 37.15 1.03
C ILE A 90 -17.35 36.69 2.38
N ASP A 91 -18.61 36.26 2.40
CA ASP A 91 -19.18 35.59 3.55
C ASP A 91 -19.14 34.08 3.35
N ALA A 92 -18.37 33.39 4.19
CA ALA A 92 -18.20 31.94 4.15
C ALA A 92 -18.46 31.32 5.54
N ILE A 93 -18.97 30.08 5.55
CA ILE A 93 -19.18 29.34 6.79
C ILE A 93 -17.82 28.99 7.39
N TYR A 94 -17.58 29.39 8.64
CA TYR A 94 -16.30 29.16 9.32
C TYR A 94 -16.53 28.77 10.78
N PHE A 95 -15.98 27.61 11.17
CA PHE A 95 -16.12 27.05 12.52
C PHE A 95 -14.81 27.09 13.32
N GLY A 96 -13.74 27.65 12.76
CA GLY A 96 -12.44 27.74 13.43
C GLY A 96 -12.34 28.91 14.42
N GLU A 97 -11.26 28.94 15.18
CA GLU A 97 -10.95 30.11 16.01
C GLU A 97 -10.67 31.33 15.10
N PRO A 98 -11.24 32.50 15.41
CA PRO A 98 -11.04 33.69 14.60
C PRO A 98 -9.59 34.17 14.73
N ASP A 99 -8.89 34.22 13.61
CA ASP A 99 -7.51 34.73 13.51
C ASP A 99 -7.46 35.75 12.37
N GLN A 100 -7.26 37.02 12.70
CA GLN A 100 -7.24 38.12 11.73
C GLN A 100 -5.86 38.33 11.10
N ASP A 101 -4.82 37.74 11.71
CA ASP A 101 -3.45 37.84 11.22
C ASP A 101 -3.14 36.71 10.21
N ALA A 102 -3.92 35.63 10.23
CA ALA A 102 -3.79 34.52 9.30
C ALA A 102 -4.43 34.77 7.93
N SER A 103 -3.82 34.18 6.90
CA SER A 103 -4.40 34.08 5.56
C SER A 103 -5.23 32.80 5.43
N TYR A 104 -6.25 32.84 4.58
CA TYR A 104 -7.16 31.73 4.33
C TYR A 104 -7.32 31.47 2.84
N LEU A 105 -7.20 30.21 2.42
CA LEU A 105 -7.63 29.76 1.09
C LEU A 105 -9.14 29.53 1.12
N ILE A 106 -9.86 30.18 0.21
CA ILE A 106 -11.30 30.03 0.06
C ILE A 106 -11.59 29.67 -1.39
N ARG A 107 -12.26 28.53 -1.59
CA ARG A 107 -12.67 28.02 -2.90
C ARG A 107 -14.17 28.23 -3.08
N GLY A 108 -14.61 28.49 -4.30
CA GLY A 108 -16.01 28.72 -4.66
C GLY A 108 -16.42 27.89 -5.86
N SER A 109 -17.67 27.44 -5.86
CA SER A 109 -18.29 26.68 -6.96
C SER A 109 -19.62 27.30 -7.40
N GLY A 110 -19.93 27.27 -8.69
CA GLY A 110 -21.14 27.79 -9.32
C GLY A 110 -21.18 29.31 -9.46
N GLU A 111 -22.27 29.82 -10.04
CA GLU A 111 -22.58 31.26 -10.11
C GLU A 111 -24.03 31.51 -9.62
N PRO A 112 -24.25 32.30 -8.55
CA PRO A 112 -23.26 32.92 -7.67
C PRO A 112 -22.43 31.89 -6.88
N TYR A 113 -21.18 32.23 -6.56
CA TYR A 113 -20.26 31.31 -5.87
C TYR A 113 -20.80 30.84 -4.52
N GLU A 114 -20.90 29.52 -4.36
CA GLU A 114 -21.03 28.84 -3.07
C GLU A 114 -19.63 28.60 -2.51
N TRP A 115 -19.28 29.30 -1.43
CA TRP A 115 -17.94 29.26 -0.85
C TRP A 115 -17.75 28.06 0.09
N ALA A 116 -16.71 27.28 -0.15
CA ALA A 116 -16.25 26.21 0.71
C ALA A 116 -15.73 26.74 2.05
N ILE A 117 -15.55 25.83 3.02
CA ILE A 117 -15.01 26.17 4.34
C ILE A 117 -13.59 26.74 4.17
N PRO A 118 -13.31 27.97 4.67
CA PRO A 118 -11.98 28.58 4.59
C PRO A 118 -10.90 27.73 5.26
N LEU A 119 -9.83 27.44 4.52
CA LEU A 119 -8.66 26.72 5.01
C LEU A 119 -7.60 27.71 5.50
N LYS A 120 -7.26 27.66 6.79
CA LYS A 120 -6.20 28.50 7.37
C LYS A 120 -4.85 28.14 6.75
N LEU A 121 -4.08 29.13 6.35
CA LEU A 121 -2.77 29.00 5.72
C LEU A 121 -1.65 29.55 6.62
N THR A 122 -0.49 28.91 6.56
CA THR A 122 0.78 29.52 6.99
C THR A 122 1.31 30.47 5.92
N ASP A 123 2.25 31.34 6.27
CA ASP A 123 2.91 32.23 5.30
C ASP A 123 3.60 31.43 4.18
N THR A 124 4.22 30.30 4.54
CA THR A 124 4.84 29.38 3.57
C THR A 124 3.80 28.76 2.64
N ALA A 125 2.62 28.41 3.16
CA ALA A 125 1.53 27.87 2.36
C ALA A 125 0.96 28.88 1.36
N VAL A 126 0.89 30.16 1.72
CA VAL A 126 0.49 31.24 0.80
C VAL A 126 1.45 31.30 -0.39
N GLU A 127 2.75 31.29 -0.15
CA GLU A 127 3.75 31.33 -1.22
C GLU A 127 3.79 30.04 -2.05
N TYR A 128 3.54 28.90 -1.42
CA TYR A 128 3.38 27.62 -2.10
C TYR A 128 2.21 27.64 -3.10
N ILE A 129 1.01 28.04 -2.67
CA ILE A 129 -0.18 28.13 -3.53
C ILE A 129 0.05 29.08 -4.70
N LYS A 130 0.70 30.22 -4.46
CA LYS A 130 1.07 31.15 -5.54
C LYS A 130 2.01 30.50 -6.56
N ARG A 131 3.00 29.72 -6.10
CA ARG A 131 3.90 28.99 -6.99
C ARG A 131 3.18 27.89 -7.77
N LEU A 132 2.20 27.19 -7.19
CA LEU A 132 1.43 26.16 -7.90
C LEU A 132 0.85 26.67 -9.23
N GLN A 133 0.33 27.91 -9.26
CA GLN A 133 -0.23 28.52 -10.47
C GLN A 133 0.79 28.74 -11.59
N THR A 134 2.08 28.69 -11.27
CA THR A 134 3.18 28.92 -12.22
C THR A 134 3.83 27.63 -12.70
N LEU A 135 3.48 26.49 -12.10
CA LEU A 135 4.04 25.19 -12.45
C LEU A 135 3.42 24.68 -13.76
N PRO A 136 4.18 23.87 -14.52
CA PRO A 136 3.59 23.11 -15.62
C PRO A 136 2.57 22.11 -15.07
N GLU A 137 1.59 21.76 -15.91
CA GLU A 137 0.52 20.81 -15.59
C GLU A 137 1.07 19.43 -15.18
N ALA A 138 2.12 18.97 -15.87
CA ALA A 138 2.79 17.70 -15.58
C ALA A 138 4.28 17.75 -15.93
N GLY A 139 5.03 16.73 -15.48
CA GLY A 139 6.41 16.48 -15.91
C GLY A 139 7.47 16.66 -14.82
N VAL A 140 8.74 16.55 -15.23
CA VAL A 140 9.88 16.46 -14.31
C VAL A 140 10.07 17.76 -13.51
N GLU A 141 9.90 18.92 -14.15
CA GLU A 141 10.03 20.22 -13.49
C GLU A 141 8.99 20.41 -12.38
N ARG A 142 7.77 19.90 -12.60
CA ARG A 142 6.72 19.88 -11.59
C ARG A 142 7.11 19.01 -10.41
N MET A 143 7.61 17.79 -10.65
CA MET A 143 8.03 16.90 -9.57
C MET A 143 9.27 17.41 -8.83
N ALA A 144 10.16 18.14 -9.50
CA ALA A 144 11.32 18.78 -8.88
C ALA A 144 10.89 19.83 -7.85
N PHE A 145 9.81 20.57 -8.12
CA PHE A 145 9.20 21.48 -7.16
C PHE A 145 8.68 20.73 -5.92
N PHE A 146 7.90 19.65 -6.10
CA PHE A 146 7.26 18.96 -4.99
C PHE A 146 8.24 18.19 -4.11
N GLN A 147 9.40 17.77 -4.63
CA GLN A 147 10.36 16.98 -3.84
C GLN A 147 10.80 17.73 -2.57
N ASP A 148 10.91 19.06 -2.65
CA ASP A 148 11.35 19.92 -1.56
C ASP A 148 10.34 19.96 -0.40
N TYR A 149 9.10 19.53 -0.66
CA TYR A 149 8.00 19.59 0.30
C TYR A 149 7.62 18.22 0.87
N LEU A 150 8.22 17.11 0.39
CA LEU A 150 7.86 15.73 0.77
C LEU A 150 7.91 15.41 2.27
N GLN A 151 8.62 16.19 3.09
CA GLN A 151 8.69 16.07 4.55
C GLN A 151 8.63 17.45 5.22
N HIS A 152 7.90 18.39 4.61
CA HIS A 152 7.77 19.75 5.12
C HIS A 152 7.04 19.77 6.48
N GLU A 153 7.39 20.73 7.34
CA GLU A 153 6.77 20.88 8.68
C GLU A 153 5.29 21.28 8.61
N ASP A 154 4.94 22.03 7.57
CA ASP A 154 3.54 22.28 7.21
C ASP A 154 2.95 21.01 6.58
N THR A 155 2.04 20.38 7.32
CA THR A 155 1.43 19.11 6.94
C THR A 155 0.60 19.21 5.66
N MET A 156 0.04 20.38 5.34
CA MET A 156 -0.71 20.56 4.09
C MET A 156 0.22 20.43 2.88
N LEU A 157 1.37 21.10 2.93
CA LEU A 157 2.37 21.10 1.87
C LEU A 157 2.99 19.71 1.73
N ALA A 158 3.29 19.07 2.85
CA ALA A 158 3.82 17.72 2.84
C ALA A 158 2.82 16.71 2.28
N GLN A 159 1.53 16.84 2.59
CA GLN A 159 0.49 15.95 2.09
C GLN A 159 0.28 16.16 0.58
N ASP A 160 0.12 17.40 0.13
CA ASP A 160 -0.06 17.74 -1.28
C ASP A 160 1.12 17.25 -2.13
N ALA A 161 2.35 17.50 -1.70
CA ALA A 161 3.54 17.01 -2.39
C ALA A 161 3.59 15.48 -2.48
N TYR A 162 3.14 14.78 -1.43
CA TYR A 162 3.04 13.32 -1.46
C TYR A 162 1.98 12.87 -2.47
N ASP A 163 0.80 13.48 -2.47
CA ASP A 163 -0.32 13.13 -3.36
C ASP A 163 0.01 13.39 -4.84
N GLU A 164 0.81 14.41 -5.12
CA GLU A 164 1.35 14.71 -6.46
C GLU A 164 2.36 13.63 -6.91
N PHE A 165 3.26 13.19 -6.02
CA PHE A 165 4.17 12.08 -6.34
C PHE A 165 3.47 10.73 -6.46
N ALA A 166 2.45 10.47 -5.65
CA ALA A 166 1.72 9.20 -5.67
C ALA A 166 1.01 8.97 -7.01
N ARG A 167 0.56 10.04 -7.68
CA ARG A 167 -0.04 10.01 -9.02
C ARG A 167 0.96 10.13 -10.17
N ALA A 168 2.19 10.53 -9.89
CA ALA A 168 3.17 10.80 -10.93
C ALA A 168 3.52 9.52 -11.72
N PRO A 169 3.52 9.56 -13.07
CA PRO A 169 3.98 8.44 -13.87
C PRO A 169 5.44 8.10 -13.57
N TYR A 170 5.77 6.82 -13.42
CA TYR A 170 7.12 6.38 -13.09
C TYR A 170 8.22 6.93 -14.03
N PRO A 171 8.03 7.07 -15.36
CA PRO A 171 9.01 7.72 -16.23
C PRO A 171 9.35 9.16 -15.84
N VAL A 172 8.40 9.92 -15.29
CA VAL A 172 8.63 11.28 -14.80
C VAL A 172 9.52 11.26 -13.57
N VAL A 173 9.25 10.33 -12.64
CA VAL A 173 10.07 10.14 -11.43
C VAL A 173 11.48 9.68 -11.80
N LYS A 174 11.65 8.82 -12.81
CA LYS A 174 12.97 8.47 -13.35
C LYS A 174 13.72 9.70 -13.89
N GLY A 175 13.01 10.63 -14.53
CA GLY A 175 13.58 11.88 -15.03
C GLY A 175 14.15 12.80 -13.94
N LEU A 176 13.76 12.62 -12.69
CA LEU A 176 14.30 13.37 -11.55
C LEU A 176 15.65 12.88 -11.04
N LYS A 177 16.17 11.75 -11.54
CA LYS A 177 17.36 11.07 -11.01
C LYS A 177 18.50 11.99 -10.58
N ASP A 178 18.91 12.91 -11.45
CA ASP A 178 20.07 13.78 -11.22
C ASP A 178 19.80 14.94 -10.23
N GLN A 179 18.54 15.17 -9.88
CA GLN A 179 18.09 16.22 -8.95
C GLN A 179 17.73 15.67 -7.57
N MET A 180 17.67 14.35 -7.39
CA MET A 180 17.32 13.73 -6.12
C MET A 180 18.47 13.76 -5.13
N ASN A 181 18.14 14.02 -3.86
CA ASN A 181 19.09 13.94 -2.76
C ASN A 181 19.11 12.54 -2.15
N ARG A 182 19.98 11.66 -2.66
CA ARG A 182 20.16 10.28 -2.16
C ARG A 182 20.37 10.22 -0.64
N GLN A 183 21.21 11.10 -0.08
CA GLN A 183 21.53 11.05 1.35
C GLN A 183 20.31 11.40 2.23
N GLN A 184 19.50 12.36 1.77
CA GLN A 184 18.26 12.72 2.44
C GLN A 184 17.22 11.62 2.39
N LEU A 185 17.05 10.96 1.22
CA LEU A 185 16.15 9.80 1.09
C LEU A 185 16.53 8.68 2.05
N LEU A 186 17.84 8.35 2.14
CA LEU A 186 18.33 7.36 3.11
C LEU A 186 18.01 7.77 4.55
N ALA A 187 18.22 9.03 4.91
CA ALA A 187 17.90 9.52 6.25
C ALA A 187 16.40 9.40 6.57
N TRP A 188 15.53 9.73 5.61
CA TRP A 188 14.08 9.60 5.79
C TRP A 188 13.61 8.15 5.85
N ILE A 189 14.19 7.24 5.07
CA ILE A 189 13.85 5.80 5.10
C ILE A 189 14.09 5.19 6.49
N GLU A 190 15.07 5.71 7.23
CA GLU A 190 15.43 5.23 8.56
C GLU A 190 14.71 5.93 9.71
N ASP A 191 14.13 7.09 9.42
CA ASP A 191 13.42 7.88 10.42
C ASP A 191 12.11 7.17 10.82
N PRO A 192 11.95 6.76 12.10
CA PRO A 192 10.75 6.09 12.57
C PRO A 192 9.49 6.99 12.56
N ALA A 193 9.64 8.31 12.39
CA ALA A 193 8.51 9.23 12.26
C ALA A 193 7.87 9.21 10.86
N VAL A 194 8.55 8.65 9.85
CA VAL A 194 8.04 8.61 8.48
C VAL A 194 6.89 7.61 8.34
N SER A 195 5.80 8.06 7.72
CA SER A 195 4.65 7.20 7.47
C SER A 195 5.00 6.07 6.49
N PRO A 196 4.34 4.89 6.58
CA PRO A 196 4.63 3.78 5.66
C PRO A 196 4.49 4.17 4.17
N SER A 197 3.48 4.98 3.83
CA SER A 197 3.22 5.43 2.46
C SER A 197 4.35 6.32 1.92
N ARG A 198 4.83 7.29 2.72
CA ARG A 198 5.99 8.13 2.36
C ARG A 198 7.27 7.31 2.25
N ARG A 199 7.45 6.36 3.18
CA ARG A 199 8.62 5.47 3.16
C ARG A 199 8.67 4.63 1.89
N ARG A 200 7.51 4.11 1.44
CA ARG A 200 7.37 3.41 0.16
C ARG A 200 7.83 4.31 -1.00
N LEU A 201 7.33 5.55 -1.06
CA LEU A 201 7.76 6.53 -2.08
C LEU A 201 9.28 6.77 -2.03
N PHE A 202 9.88 6.90 -0.84
CA PHE A 202 11.31 7.12 -0.72
C PHE A 202 12.15 5.92 -1.18
N PHE A 203 11.69 4.69 -0.96
CA PHE A 203 12.33 3.52 -1.56
C PHE A 203 12.24 3.53 -3.09
N THR A 204 11.09 3.91 -3.66
CA THR A 204 10.94 4.06 -5.11
C THR A 204 11.91 5.09 -5.67
N MET A 205 12.02 6.26 -5.04
CA MET A 205 12.98 7.32 -5.42
C MET A 205 14.43 6.84 -5.26
N LEU A 206 14.74 6.12 -4.18
CA LEU A 206 16.06 5.52 -3.97
C LEU A 206 16.37 4.47 -5.04
N GLY A 207 15.38 3.74 -5.56
CA GLY A 207 15.59 2.84 -6.71
C GLY A 207 16.04 3.59 -7.97
N VAL A 208 15.65 4.86 -8.12
CA VAL A 208 16.02 5.70 -9.27
C VAL A 208 17.43 6.31 -9.12
N CYS A 209 17.73 6.90 -7.96
CA CYS A 209 18.97 7.64 -7.73
C CYS A 209 20.03 6.89 -6.90
N GLY A 210 19.71 5.68 -6.44
CA GLY A 210 20.57 4.85 -5.61
C GLY A 210 21.75 4.26 -6.37
N THR A 211 22.64 3.64 -5.61
CA THR A 211 23.91 3.09 -6.09
C THR A 211 24.20 1.75 -5.40
N ASP A 212 25.20 1.01 -5.88
CA ASP A 212 25.61 -0.26 -5.29
C ASP A 212 25.98 -0.14 -3.79
N ASP A 213 26.42 1.03 -3.33
CA ASP A 213 26.71 1.32 -1.93
C ASP A 213 25.48 1.20 -1.01
N ASP A 214 24.26 1.25 -1.56
CA ASP A 214 23.00 1.13 -0.81
C ASP A 214 22.59 -0.32 -0.58
N ILE A 215 23.10 -1.25 -1.40
CA ILE A 215 22.71 -2.66 -1.42
C ILE A 215 22.89 -3.32 -0.04
N PRO A 216 24.04 -3.20 0.66
CA PRO A 216 24.20 -3.84 1.97
C PRO A 216 23.18 -3.38 3.01
N ARG A 217 22.71 -2.14 2.90
CA ARG A 217 21.71 -1.57 3.80
C ARG A 217 20.33 -2.17 3.55
N LEU A 218 19.94 -2.30 2.29
CA LEU A 218 18.69 -2.94 1.87
C LEU A 218 18.70 -4.44 2.23
N GLU A 219 19.82 -5.13 1.96
CA GLU A 219 20.00 -6.53 2.33
C GLU A 219 19.86 -6.75 3.83
N ALA A 220 20.44 -5.89 4.68
CA ALA A 220 20.31 -5.99 6.13
C ALA A 220 18.84 -5.93 6.59
N MET A 221 18.01 -5.13 5.92
CA MET A 221 16.57 -5.04 6.20
C MET A 221 15.81 -6.25 5.66
N LEU A 222 16.15 -6.74 4.47
CA LEU A 222 15.53 -7.91 3.83
C LEU A 222 15.84 -9.23 4.55
N VAL A 223 17.10 -9.40 5.00
CA VAL A 223 17.61 -10.58 5.69
C VAL A 223 17.07 -10.72 7.12
N SER A 224 16.57 -9.63 7.72
CA SER A 224 15.87 -9.67 9.00
C SER A 224 14.65 -10.60 8.91
N ASP A 225 14.54 -11.57 9.83
CA ASP A 225 13.51 -12.61 9.81
C ASP A 225 13.06 -13.01 11.22
N SER A 226 11.86 -12.57 11.59
CA SER A 226 11.20 -12.87 12.85
C SER A 226 11.12 -14.38 13.14
N ARG A 227 11.02 -15.24 12.12
CA ARG A 227 10.96 -16.71 12.26
C ARG A 227 12.25 -17.29 12.81
N ARG A 228 13.39 -16.63 12.57
CA ARG A 228 14.70 -16.99 13.12
C ARG A 228 14.97 -16.28 14.45
N LEU A 229 14.63 -14.99 14.52
CA LEU A 229 14.97 -14.13 15.65
C LEU A 229 14.12 -14.40 16.89
N ILE A 230 12.81 -14.65 16.74
CA ILE A 230 11.91 -14.87 17.88
C ILE A 230 12.27 -16.16 18.64
N PRO A 231 12.43 -17.34 18.00
CA PRO A 231 12.80 -18.56 18.72
C PRO A 231 14.16 -18.44 19.43
N ALA A 232 15.11 -17.74 18.81
CA ALA A 232 16.40 -17.44 19.44
C ALA A 232 16.23 -16.54 20.68
N ALA A 233 15.42 -15.49 20.58
CA ALA A 233 15.11 -14.60 21.69
C ALA A 233 14.34 -15.32 22.82
N GLU A 234 13.39 -16.18 22.50
CA GLU A 234 12.66 -17.03 23.45
C GLU A 234 13.62 -17.98 24.19
N SER A 235 14.50 -18.64 23.46
CA SER A 235 15.51 -19.55 24.03
C SER A 235 16.46 -18.80 24.97
N ALA A 236 16.94 -17.61 24.56
CA ALA A 236 17.78 -16.76 25.38
C ALA A 236 17.06 -16.24 26.63
N ALA A 237 15.80 -15.81 26.49
CA ALA A 237 14.98 -15.35 27.60
C ALA A 237 14.70 -16.48 28.62
N ALA A 238 14.39 -17.68 28.15
CA ALA A 238 14.19 -18.85 29.00
C ALA A 238 15.47 -19.23 29.76
N ALA A 239 16.62 -19.27 29.08
CA ALA A 239 17.91 -19.55 29.71
C ALA A 239 18.27 -18.48 30.77
N SER A 240 18.04 -17.21 30.46
CA SER A 240 18.23 -16.10 31.40
C SER A 240 17.34 -16.24 32.63
N PHE A 241 16.05 -16.56 32.44
CA PHE A 241 15.12 -16.77 33.55
C PHE A 241 15.55 -17.91 34.48
N VAL A 242 15.97 -19.06 33.92
CA VAL A 242 16.50 -20.20 34.69
C VAL A 242 17.75 -19.81 35.47
N ALA A 243 18.61 -18.97 34.90
CA ALA A 243 19.80 -18.45 35.57
C ALA A 243 19.52 -17.33 36.60
N GLY A 244 18.25 -17.04 36.91
CA GLY A 244 17.86 -15.98 37.86
C GLY A 244 17.92 -14.57 37.26
N GLY A 245 17.97 -14.45 35.94
CA GLY A 245 17.95 -13.20 35.20
C GLY A 245 16.60 -12.47 35.27
N PRO A 246 16.59 -11.15 34.98
CA PRO A 246 15.40 -10.32 35.11
C PRO A 246 14.30 -10.70 34.08
N LEU A 247 13.03 -10.47 34.46
CA LEU A 247 11.83 -10.66 33.61
C LEU A 247 11.83 -9.83 32.31
N ALA A 248 12.77 -8.90 32.13
CA ALA A 248 12.93 -8.07 30.94
C ALA A 248 13.14 -8.88 29.65
N GLY A 249 13.49 -10.18 29.72
CA GLY A 249 13.58 -11.07 28.55
C GLY A 249 12.26 -11.22 27.75
N ALA A 250 11.09 -10.98 28.36
CA ALA A 250 9.83 -10.96 27.61
C ALA A 250 9.69 -9.69 26.74
N LEU A 251 10.24 -8.56 27.21
CA LEU A 251 10.26 -7.30 26.46
C LEU A 251 11.18 -7.36 25.24
N SER A 252 12.23 -8.19 25.26
CA SER A 252 13.09 -8.36 24.08
C SER A 252 12.38 -9.04 22.91
N ILE A 253 11.41 -9.91 23.16
CA ILE A 253 10.62 -10.54 22.09
C ILE A 253 9.74 -9.49 21.40
N GLU A 254 9.06 -8.64 22.18
CA GLU A 254 8.24 -7.59 21.59
C GLU A 254 9.09 -6.53 20.88
N ALA A 255 10.29 -6.23 21.40
CA ALA A 255 11.26 -5.39 20.72
C ALA A 255 11.68 -5.98 19.36
N VAL A 256 11.93 -7.29 19.28
CA VAL A 256 12.21 -7.99 18.01
C VAL A 256 11.03 -7.84 17.05
N ARG A 257 9.78 -8.06 17.51
CA ARG A 257 8.59 -7.90 16.64
C ARG A 257 8.42 -6.47 16.13
N LEU A 258 8.64 -5.48 16.99
CA LEU A 258 8.56 -4.06 16.61
C LEU A 258 9.65 -3.67 15.62
N ASP A 259 10.88 -4.13 15.84
CA ASP A 259 12.00 -3.90 14.92
C ASP A 259 11.76 -4.57 13.56
N GLU A 260 11.28 -5.82 13.55
CA GLU A 260 10.89 -6.53 12.33
C GLU A 260 9.81 -5.76 11.56
N ARG A 261 8.70 -5.40 12.22
CA ARG A 261 7.63 -4.61 11.59
C ARG A 261 8.16 -3.32 11.01
N ARG A 262 8.99 -2.58 11.76
CA ARG A 262 9.62 -1.34 11.29
C ARG A 262 10.49 -1.57 10.06
N LYS A 263 11.35 -2.59 10.07
CA LYS A 263 12.22 -2.92 8.92
C LYS A 263 11.43 -3.29 7.67
N LYS A 264 10.23 -3.88 7.83
CA LYS A 264 9.37 -4.31 6.71
C LYS A 264 8.29 -3.29 6.30
N LEU A 265 8.26 -2.07 6.87
CA LEU A 265 7.36 -1.01 6.35
C LEU A 265 7.75 -0.62 4.93
N GLY A 266 6.81 -0.70 3.99
CA GLY A 266 7.08 -0.44 2.56
C GLY A 266 7.92 -1.52 1.89
N LEU A 267 7.80 -2.79 2.33
CA LEU A 267 8.61 -3.92 1.86
C LEU A 267 8.55 -4.11 0.35
N ASP A 268 7.40 -3.87 -0.28
CA ASP A 268 7.20 -3.95 -1.72
C ASP A 268 8.15 -3.00 -2.47
N ALA A 269 8.11 -1.70 -2.17
CA ALA A 269 9.03 -0.75 -2.78
C ALA A 269 10.48 -0.98 -2.35
N MET A 270 10.74 -1.48 -1.15
CA MET A 270 12.09 -1.87 -0.72
C MET A 270 12.65 -3.02 -1.57
N ILE A 271 11.84 -4.05 -1.85
CA ILE A 271 12.23 -5.17 -2.73
C ILE A 271 12.47 -4.65 -4.15
N ALA A 272 11.55 -3.84 -4.69
CA ALA A 272 11.71 -3.25 -6.02
C ALA A 272 12.97 -2.38 -6.10
N CYS A 273 13.23 -1.55 -5.10
CA CYS A 273 14.44 -0.74 -4.96
C CYS A 273 15.70 -1.63 -4.97
N TYR A 274 15.74 -2.64 -4.10
CA TYR A 274 16.84 -3.58 -4.03
C TYR A 274 17.10 -4.29 -5.36
N LEU A 275 16.07 -4.78 -6.03
CA LEU A 275 16.19 -5.48 -7.32
C LEU A 275 16.58 -4.54 -8.47
N THR A 276 16.17 -3.28 -8.40
CA THR A 276 16.59 -2.23 -9.34
C THR A 276 18.09 -1.95 -9.23
N LEU A 277 18.64 -1.97 -8.01
CA LEU A 277 20.07 -1.73 -7.75
C LEU A 277 20.93 -2.98 -7.96
N ARG A 278 20.50 -4.13 -7.42
CA ARG A 278 21.26 -5.40 -7.45
C ARG A 278 21.14 -6.12 -8.79
N GLY A 279 20.06 -5.88 -9.54
CA GLY A 279 19.74 -6.62 -10.76
C GLY A 279 19.19 -8.04 -10.49
N PRO A 280 19.17 -8.91 -11.51
CA PRO A 280 18.45 -10.18 -11.47
C PRO A 280 18.95 -11.19 -10.43
N GLU A 281 20.24 -11.15 -10.07
CA GLU A 281 20.79 -12.02 -9.01
C GLU A 281 20.18 -11.73 -7.64
N GLY A 282 19.65 -10.52 -7.43
CA GLY A 282 18.97 -10.16 -6.20
C GLY A 282 17.71 -11.00 -5.95
N LEU A 283 17.08 -11.53 -7.00
CA LEU A 283 15.87 -12.35 -6.86
C LEU A 283 16.13 -13.65 -6.11
N ASP A 284 17.36 -14.18 -6.09
CA ASP A 284 17.67 -15.39 -5.34
C ASP A 284 17.43 -15.21 -3.83
N LEU A 285 17.74 -14.01 -3.30
CA LEU A 285 17.44 -13.66 -1.92
C LEU A 285 15.92 -13.55 -1.69
N ILE A 286 15.19 -12.95 -2.63
CA ILE A 286 13.74 -12.76 -2.52
C ILE A 286 13.01 -14.11 -2.57
N ASP A 287 13.46 -14.99 -3.46
CA ASP A 287 12.97 -16.35 -3.60
C ASP A 287 13.12 -17.13 -2.29
N GLU A 288 14.34 -17.19 -1.74
CA GLU A 288 14.61 -17.87 -0.46
C GLU A 288 13.79 -17.30 0.70
N ARG A 289 13.65 -15.97 0.77
CA ARG A 289 13.05 -15.34 1.95
C ARG A 289 11.55 -15.32 1.95
N PHE A 290 10.94 -15.14 0.78
CA PHE A 290 9.52 -14.80 0.69
C PHE A 290 8.73 -15.76 -0.20
N LEU A 291 9.30 -16.28 -1.29
CA LEU A 291 8.51 -16.93 -2.35
C LEU A 291 8.59 -18.46 -2.36
N SER A 292 9.68 -19.07 -1.93
CA SER A 292 9.91 -20.53 -2.02
C SER A 292 8.93 -21.38 -1.20
N GLY A 293 8.18 -20.77 -0.29
CA GLY A 293 7.32 -21.47 0.67
C GLY A 293 8.10 -22.15 1.81
N ASP A 294 9.42 -21.93 1.89
CA ASP A 294 10.26 -22.53 2.91
C ASP A 294 9.80 -22.19 4.32
N LYS A 295 9.69 -23.23 5.15
CA LYS A 295 9.28 -23.12 6.54
C LYS A 295 10.49 -23.10 7.45
N ILE A 296 10.61 -22.05 8.26
CA ILE A 296 11.63 -21.92 9.30
C ILE A 296 10.96 -22.19 10.64
N GLY A 297 11.40 -23.24 11.35
CA GLY A 297 10.78 -23.64 12.61
C GLY A 297 9.29 -24.01 12.45
N GLY A 298 8.90 -24.53 11.28
CA GLY A 298 7.52 -24.88 10.96
C GLY A 298 6.64 -23.73 10.49
N LYS A 299 7.17 -22.49 10.39
CA LYS A 299 6.42 -21.30 9.97
C LYS A 299 6.84 -20.81 8.58
N SER A 300 5.88 -20.56 7.70
CA SER A 300 6.08 -19.85 6.44
C SER A 300 6.33 -18.36 6.68
N ALA A 301 6.75 -17.63 5.65
CA ALA A 301 6.85 -16.17 5.70
C ALA A 301 5.45 -15.56 5.95
N ASP A 302 5.41 -14.41 6.62
CA ASP A 302 4.15 -13.71 6.89
C ASP A 302 3.44 -13.37 5.57
N TYR A 303 2.12 -13.59 5.52
CA TYR A 303 1.31 -13.35 4.34
C TYR A 303 1.56 -11.96 3.73
N SER A 304 1.57 -10.91 4.54
CA SER A 304 1.81 -9.55 4.07
C SER A 304 3.19 -9.37 3.42
N HIS A 305 4.20 -10.15 3.82
CA HIS A 305 5.52 -10.10 3.21
C HIS A 305 5.55 -10.79 1.86
N ILE A 306 4.86 -11.93 1.72
CA ILE A 306 4.74 -12.64 0.45
C ILE A 306 3.96 -11.78 -0.55
N TYR A 307 2.85 -11.19 -0.10
CA TYR A 307 2.07 -10.24 -0.90
C TYR A 307 2.93 -9.05 -1.35
N SER A 308 3.72 -8.47 -0.45
CA SER A 308 4.64 -7.36 -0.79
C SER A 308 5.69 -7.78 -1.82
N ALA A 309 6.22 -9.00 -1.72
CA ALA A 309 7.16 -9.54 -2.70
C ALA A 309 6.47 -9.72 -4.08
N LEU A 310 5.24 -10.24 -4.11
CA LEU A 310 4.46 -10.35 -5.34
C LEU A 310 4.19 -8.96 -5.97
N MET A 311 3.84 -7.95 -5.18
CA MET A 311 3.66 -6.58 -5.68
C MET A 311 4.95 -6.03 -6.30
N ALA A 312 6.10 -6.29 -5.69
CA ALA A 312 7.38 -5.89 -6.26
C ALA A 312 7.68 -6.60 -7.60
N LEU A 313 7.34 -7.90 -7.72
CA LEU A 313 7.48 -8.62 -8.99
C LEU A 313 6.56 -8.04 -10.07
N ARG A 314 5.31 -7.70 -9.73
CA ARG A 314 4.36 -7.06 -10.66
C ARG A 314 4.89 -5.72 -11.17
N PHE A 315 5.37 -4.88 -10.26
CA PHE A 315 6.01 -3.62 -10.63
C PHE A 315 7.19 -3.83 -11.57
N LEU A 316 8.09 -4.77 -11.27
CA LEU A 316 9.26 -5.04 -12.12
C LEU A 316 8.88 -5.58 -13.50
N ALA A 317 7.86 -6.43 -13.59
CA ALA A 317 7.38 -6.97 -14.86
C ALA A 317 6.75 -5.88 -15.77
N GLU A 318 6.25 -4.80 -15.19
CA GLU A 318 5.57 -3.71 -15.91
C GLU A 318 6.51 -2.55 -16.24
N GLU A 319 7.34 -2.13 -15.28
CA GLU A 319 8.00 -0.82 -15.27
C GLU A 319 9.53 -0.88 -15.41
N SER A 320 10.13 -2.08 -15.35
CA SER A 320 11.58 -2.27 -15.33
C SER A 320 12.09 -3.16 -16.46
N ASP A 321 13.13 -2.69 -17.15
CA ASP A 321 13.93 -3.43 -18.11
C ASP A 321 15.23 -4.00 -17.49
N LEU A 322 15.50 -3.67 -16.22
CA LEU A 322 16.73 -4.05 -15.52
C LEU A 322 16.74 -5.51 -15.06
N VAL A 323 15.56 -6.08 -14.81
CA VAL A 323 15.39 -7.49 -14.46
C VAL A 323 14.68 -8.19 -15.63
N PRO A 324 15.29 -9.22 -16.26
CA PRO A 324 14.66 -9.92 -17.37
C PRO A 324 13.32 -10.54 -16.95
N GLN A 325 12.29 -10.34 -17.77
CA GLN A 325 10.93 -10.80 -17.49
C GLN A 325 10.88 -12.31 -17.18
N ASP A 326 11.63 -13.13 -17.91
CA ASP A 326 11.73 -14.59 -17.67
C ASP A 326 12.20 -14.91 -16.24
N ARG A 327 13.11 -14.10 -15.67
CA ARG A 327 13.59 -14.29 -14.31
C ARG A 327 12.54 -13.89 -13.27
N VAL A 328 11.75 -12.84 -13.54
CA VAL A 328 10.60 -12.43 -12.70
C VAL A 328 9.52 -13.52 -12.71
N ILE A 329 9.18 -14.03 -13.89
CA ILE A 329 8.20 -15.12 -14.06
C ILE A 329 8.68 -16.37 -13.31
N ALA A 330 9.98 -16.73 -13.40
CA ALA A 330 10.54 -17.86 -12.67
C ALA A 330 10.35 -17.73 -11.15
N SER A 331 10.56 -16.55 -10.57
CA SER A 331 10.27 -16.27 -9.15
C SER A 331 8.79 -16.38 -8.83
N ALA A 332 7.92 -15.79 -9.67
CA ALA A 332 6.49 -15.81 -9.45
C ALA A 332 5.92 -17.24 -9.45
N ARG A 333 6.43 -18.12 -10.31
CA ARG A 333 6.01 -19.54 -10.34
C ARG A 333 6.25 -20.28 -9.03
N LEU A 334 7.16 -19.83 -8.16
CA LEU A 334 7.35 -20.43 -6.83
C LEU A 334 6.08 -20.32 -5.97
N LEU A 335 5.28 -19.26 -6.17
CA LEU A 335 4.03 -19.05 -5.44
C LEU A 335 2.94 -20.06 -5.82
N LEU A 336 3.07 -20.80 -6.93
CA LEU A 336 2.16 -21.89 -7.26
C LEU A 336 2.24 -23.05 -6.25
N ASP A 337 3.37 -23.19 -5.55
CA ASP A 337 3.55 -24.16 -4.46
C ASP A 337 3.08 -23.63 -3.11
N ASN A 338 2.67 -22.35 -3.04
CA ASN A 338 2.14 -21.73 -1.84
C ASN A 338 0.60 -21.75 -1.85
N PRO A 339 -0.04 -22.53 -0.96
CA PRO A 339 -1.49 -22.68 -0.96
C PRO A 339 -2.26 -21.37 -0.76
N ASP A 340 -1.67 -20.40 -0.07
CA ASP A 340 -2.33 -19.12 0.27
C ASP A 340 -2.16 -18.05 -0.83
N PHE A 341 -1.35 -18.32 -1.85
CA PHE A 341 -0.97 -17.36 -2.90
C PHE A 341 -1.07 -17.87 -4.33
N ALA A 342 -1.25 -19.18 -4.53
CA ALA A 342 -1.34 -19.76 -5.87
C ALA A 342 -2.45 -19.11 -6.70
N ASP A 343 -3.60 -18.81 -6.09
CA ASP A 343 -4.73 -18.13 -6.73
C ASP A 343 -4.39 -16.71 -7.20
N GLN A 344 -3.53 -15.99 -6.48
CA GLN A 344 -3.15 -14.61 -6.80
C GLN A 344 -2.14 -14.50 -7.93
N VAL A 345 -1.24 -15.47 -8.07
CA VAL A 345 -0.18 -15.42 -9.08
C VAL A 345 -0.63 -15.96 -10.44
N ILE A 346 -1.61 -16.87 -10.48
CA ILE A 346 -2.13 -17.44 -11.75
C ILE A 346 -2.63 -16.38 -12.74
N PRO A 347 -3.41 -15.36 -12.32
CA PRO A 347 -3.80 -14.25 -13.17
C PRO A 347 -2.60 -13.47 -13.75
N ASP A 348 -1.55 -13.28 -12.94
CA ASP A 348 -0.32 -12.60 -13.37
C ASP A 348 0.42 -13.42 -14.43
N LEU A 349 0.51 -14.74 -14.26
CA LEU A 349 1.13 -15.63 -15.25
C LEU A 349 0.39 -15.57 -16.60
N ALA A 350 -0.95 -15.51 -16.59
CA ALA A 350 -1.73 -15.31 -17.80
C ALA A 350 -1.45 -13.94 -18.44
N ARG A 351 -1.38 -12.87 -17.62
CA ARG A 351 -1.08 -11.51 -18.07
C ARG A 351 0.32 -11.39 -18.68
N TRP A 352 1.29 -12.12 -18.15
CA TRP A 352 2.66 -12.18 -18.65
C TRP A 352 2.86 -13.24 -19.75
N GLU A 353 1.78 -13.86 -20.22
CA GLU A 353 1.79 -14.88 -21.28
C GLU A 353 2.71 -16.07 -20.98
N ASP A 354 2.86 -16.42 -19.70
CA ASP A 354 3.59 -17.61 -19.29
C ASP A 354 2.74 -18.86 -19.44
N TRP A 355 2.84 -19.51 -20.60
CA TRP A 355 2.07 -20.73 -20.89
C TRP A 355 2.73 -22.04 -20.42
N SER A 356 3.92 -21.97 -19.83
CA SER A 356 4.74 -23.15 -19.51
C SER A 356 4.16 -24.00 -18.37
N VAL A 357 3.22 -23.45 -17.60
CA VAL A 357 2.59 -24.13 -16.45
C VAL A 357 1.21 -24.67 -16.76
N LEU A 358 0.75 -24.66 -18.01
CA LEU A 358 -0.61 -25.06 -18.41
C LEU A 358 -1.00 -26.44 -17.87
N GLU A 359 -0.17 -27.45 -18.12
CA GLU A 359 -0.42 -28.82 -17.68
C GLU A 359 -0.43 -28.93 -16.15
N ARG A 360 0.50 -28.22 -15.49
CA ARG A 360 0.56 -28.16 -14.03
C ARG A 360 -0.72 -27.56 -13.44
N LEU A 361 -1.23 -26.47 -14.02
CA LEU A 361 -2.47 -25.83 -13.57
C LEU A 361 -3.68 -26.74 -13.80
N ALA A 362 -3.76 -27.44 -14.93
CA ALA A 362 -4.82 -28.42 -15.16
C ALA A 362 -4.79 -29.56 -14.11
N ASP A 363 -3.61 -30.02 -13.71
CA ASP A 363 -3.46 -31.02 -12.65
C ASP A 363 -3.83 -30.45 -11.27
N MET A 364 -3.40 -29.22 -10.95
CA MET A 364 -3.78 -28.51 -9.73
C MET A 364 -5.30 -28.35 -9.62
N TYR A 365 -6.00 -28.06 -10.73
CA TYR A 365 -7.46 -27.97 -10.72
C TYR A 365 -8.13 -29.27 -10.25
N ARG A 366 -7.64 -30.43 -10.70
CA ARG A 366 -8.20 -31.74 -10.31
C ARG A 366 -7.97 -32.02 -8.83
N GLN A 367 -6.79 -31.66 -8.33
CA GLN A 367 -6.41 -31.82 -6.93
C GLN A 367 -7.14 -30.83 -6.01
N ALA A 368 -7.51 -29.65 -6.52
CA ALA A 368 -8.12 -28.59 -5.73
C ALA A 368 -9.37 -29.08 -5.02
N GLY A 369 -9.32 -29.16 -3.69
CA GLY A 369 -10.43 -29.62 -2.85
C GLY A 369 -10.41 -31.09 -2.43
N GLU A 370 -9.37 -31.85 -2.78
CA GLU A 370 -9.05 -33.13 -2.13
C GLU A 370 -8.38 -32.85 -0.78
N GLU A 371 -8.81 -33.58 0.27
CA GLU A 371 -8.51 -33.31 1.69
C GLU A 371 -7.00 -33.33 2.02
N ASP A 372 -6.19 -34.04 1.22
CA ASP A 372 -4.74 -34.21 1.42
C ASP A 372 -3.87 -33.63 0.28
N SER A 373 -4.47 -32.94 -0.69
CA SER A 373 -3.73 -32.45 -1.87
C SER A 373 -2.81 -31.26 -1.57
N GLY A 374 -3.11 -30.48 -0.53
CA GLY A 374 -2.46 -29.20 -0.28
C GLY A 374 -2.82 -28.09 -1.28
N VAL A 375 -3.77 -28.32 -2.20
CA VAL A 375 -4.22 -27.34 -3.20
C VAL A 375 -5.57 -26.76 -2.79
N GLN A 376 -5.63 -25.44 -2.62
CA GLN A 376 -6.85 -24.74 -2.20
C GLN A 376 -7.90 -24.71 -3.30
N LYS A 377 -9.20 -24.71 -2.94
CA LYS A 377 -10.30 -24.62 -3.92
C LYS A 377 -10.32 -23.28 -4.67
N TYR A 378 -9.81 -22.20 -4.08
CA TYR A 378 -9.83 -20.85 -4.64
C TYR A 378 -9.01 -20.69 -5.93
N VAL A 379 -8.13 -21.65 -6.25
CA VAL A 379 -7.36 -21.63 -7.50
C VAL A 379 -8.21 -21.99 -8.74
N ARG A 380 -9.39 -22.60 -8.56
CA ARG A 380 -10.19 -23.15 -9.67
C ARG A 380 -10.60 -22.07 -10.69
N GLU A 381 -11.22 -20.99 -10.23
CA GLU A 381 -11.66 -19.90 -11.09
C GLU A 381 -10.50 -19.15 -11.80
N PRO A 382 -9.38 -18.83 -11.12
CA PRO A 382 -8.16 -18.32 -11.78
C PRO A 382 -7.58 -19.27 -12.83
N ILE A 383 -7.52 -20.59 -12.57
CA ILE A 383 -7.01 -21.57 -13.54
C ILE A 383 -7.87 -21.61 -14.80
N ILE A 384 -9.19 -21.65 -14.66
CA ILE A 384 -10.09 -21.64 -15.81
C ILE A 384 -9.87 -20.38 -16.64
N THR A 385 -9.71 -19.23 -15.99
CA THR A 385 -9.47 -17.96 -16.66
C THR A 385 -8.13 -17.96 -17.41
N TYR A 386 -7.06 -18.43 -16.77
CA TYR A 386 -5.76 -18.63 -17.41
C TYR A 386 -5.89 -19.52 -18.66
N LEU A 387 -6.63 -20.63 -18.58
CA LEU A 387 -6.82 -21.55 -19.70
C LEU A 387 -7.69 -20.94 -20.81
N ASP A 388 -8.73 -20.17 -20.48
CA ASP A 388 -9.54 -19.44 -21.46
C ASP A 388 -8.66 -18.42 -22.22
N VAL A 389 -7.77 -17.69 -21.53
CA VAL A 389 -6.82 -16.77 -22.19
C VAL A 389 -5.79 -17.53 -23.05
N ALA A 390 -5.31 -18.69 -22.58
CA ALA A 390 -4.43 -19.55 -23.37
C ALA A 390 -5.14 -20.10 -24.63
N ALA A 391 -6.44 -20.37 -24.54
CA ALA A 391 -7.27 -20.87 -25.65
C ALA A 391 -7.54 -19.82 -26.73
N GLU A 392 -7.40 -18.52 -26.41
CA GLU A 392 -7.47 -17.41 -27.37
C GLU A 392 -6.20 -17.26 -28.21
N GLN A 393 -5.11 -17.96 -27.84
CA GLN A 393 -3.87 -17.98 -28.60
C GLN A 393 -3.98 -18.86 -29.85
N GLU A 394 -2.96 -18.86 -30.71
CA GLU A 394 -2.95 -19.64 -31.95
C GLU A 394 -2.12 -20.94 -31.81
N GLY A 395 -2.46 -21.95 -32.62
CA GLY A 395 -1.67 -23.18 -32.78
C GLY A 395 -1.84 -24.21 -31.65
N GLU A 396 -0.79 -25.00 -31.41
CA GLU A 396 -0.80 -26.13 -30.47
C GLU A 396 -1.12 -25.72 -29.02
N LEU A 397 -0.86 -24.46 -28.65
CA LEU A 397 -1.21 -23.94 -27.33
C LEU A 397 -2.73 -23.88 -27.13
N ALA A 398 -3.45 -23.33 -28.11
CA ALA A 398 -4.91 -23.27 -28.06
C ALA A 398 -5.53 -24.66 -28.02
N GLU A 399 -4.99 -25.61 -28.80
CA GLU A 399 -5.48 -26.99 -28.79
C GLU A 399 -5.34 -27.64 -27.41
N ARG A 400 -4.17 -27.48 -26.75
CA ARG A 400 -3.92 -27.98 -25.39
C ARG A 400 -4.81 -27.31 -24.35
N ALA A 401 -4.97 -25.98 -24.42
CA ALA A 401 -5.81 -25.23 -23.50
C ALA A 401 -7.29 -25.63 -23.63
N ASN A 402 -7.81 -25.74 -24.86
CA ASN A 402 -9.17 -26.20 -25.12
C ASN A 402 -9.39 -27.65 -24.64
N ALA A 403 -8.41 -28.53 -24.81
CA ALA A 403 -8.48 -29.90 -24.30
C ALA A 403 -8.53 -29.94 -22.76
N ALA A 404 -7.73 -29.12 -22.09
CA ALA A 404 -7.77 -28.99 -20.63
C ALA A 404 -9.11 -28.43 -20.13
N LEU A 405 -9.64 -27.38 -20.79
CA LEU A 405 -10.94 -26.80 -20.48
C LEU A 405 -12.07 -27.80 -20.66
N ALA A 406 -12.07 -28.58 -21.75
CA ALA A 406 -13.08 -29.62 -21.98
C ALA A 406 -13.05 -30.68 -20.86
N SER A 407 -11.86 -31.12 -20.45
CA SER A 407 -11.70 -32.04 -19.31
C SER A 407 -12.23 -31.44 -18.00
N ILE A 408 -12.04 -30.14 -17.79
CA ILE A 408 -12.53 -29.45 -16.58
C ILE A 408 -14.04 -29.27 -16.63
N GLU A 409 -14.61 -28.93 -17.78
CA GLU A 409 -16.05 -28.73 -17.97
C GLU A 409 -16.85 -30.01 -17.79
N GLU A 410 -16.29 -31.17 -18.14
CA GLU A 410 -16.88 -32.48 -17.84
C GLU A 410 -16.92 -32.77 -16.32
N LEU A 411 -15.93 -32.27 -15.57
CA LEU A 411 -15.83 -32.50 -14.12
C LEU A 411 -16.68 -31.53 -13.30
N ASP A 412 -16.66 -30.24 -13.65
CA ASP A 412 -17.33 -29.16 -12.90
C ASP A 412 -17.82 -28.06 -13.86
N PRO A 413 -18.96 -28.28 -14.56
CA PRO A 413 -19.51 -27.29 -15.49
C PRO A 413 -19.95 -26.00 -14.79
N ALA A 414 -20.27 -26.07 -13.49
CA ALA A 414 -20.65 -24.91 -12.71
C ALA A 414 -19.48 -23.95 -12.49
N ALA A 415 -18.28 -24.47 -12.21
CA ALA A 415 -17.07 -23.66 -12.07
C ALA A 415 -16.70 -22.92 -13.36
N VAL A 416 -16.78 -23.59 -14.51
CA VAL A 416 -16.52 -22.96 -15.82
C VAL A 416 -17.49 -21.80 -16.07
N LYS A 417 -18.78 -22.00 -15.80
CA LYS A 417 -19.79 -20.95 -15.93
C LYS A 417 -19.51 -19.78 -14.97
N ARG A 418 -19.15 -20.05 -13.72
CA ARG A 418 -18.80 -19.00 -12.73
C ARG A 418 -17.58 -18.19 -13.18
N ALA A 419 -16.49 -18.85 -13.54
CA ALA A 419 -15.26 -18.19 -13.97
C ALA A 419 -15.48 -17.27 -15.17
N ARG A 420 -16.18 -17.75 -16.21
CA ARG A 420 -16.52 -16.95 -17.40
C ARG A 420 -17.44 -15.77 -17.08
N SER A 421 -18.38 -15.94 -16.14
CA SER A 421 -19.19 -14.83 -15.64
C SER A 421 -18.33 -13.78 -14.94
N LEU A 422 -17.46 -14.18 -14.02
CA LEU A 422 -16.56 -13.27 -13.30
C LEU A 422 -15.63 -12.52 -14.26
N ARG A 423 -15.07 -13.21 -15.25
CA ARG A 423 -14.26 -12.62 -16.31
C ARG A 423 -15.04 -11.59 -17.15
N ALA A 424 -16.28 -11.90 -17.53
CA ALA A 424 -17.14 -11.00 -18.31
C ALA A 424 -17.50 -9.70 -17.57
N PHE A 425 -17.56 -9.74 -16.24
CA PHE A 425 -17.78 -8.56 -15.40
C PHE A 425 -16.48 -7.87 -14.93
N GLY A 426 -15.31 -8.30 -15.43
CA GLY A 426 -14.02 -7.68 -15.12
C GLY A 426 -13.47 -8.01 -13.73
N PHE A 427 -14.00 -9.03 -13.05
CA PHE A 427 -13.54 -9.46 -11.72
C PHE A 427 -12.33 -10.42 -11.78
N LEU A 428 -11.89 -10.85 -12.96
CA LEU A 428 -10.73 -11.73 -13.17
C LEU A 428 -9.88 -11.21 -14.34
N ALA A 429 -8.57 -11.48 -14.29
CA ALA A 429 -7.59 -10.93 -15.22
C ALA A 429 -7.89 -11.25 -16.70
N GLN A 430 -7.49 -10.32 -17.55
CA GLN A 430 -7.49 -10.46 -19.01
C GLN A 430 -6.04 -10.49 -19.53
N ALA A 431 -5.83 -11.09 -20.71
CA ALA A 431 -4.54 -10.99 -21.40
C ALA A 431 -4.16 -9.52 -21.63
N ARG A 432 -2.85 -9.25 -21.71
CA ARG A 432 -2.34 -7.95 -22.12
C ARG A 432 -2.91 -7.62 -23.52
N PRO A 433 -3.45 -6.41 -23.75
CA PRO A 433 -3.89 -6.03 -25.08
C PRO A 433 -2.68 -6.08 -26.03
N LYS A 434 -2.84 -6.73 -27.21
CA LYS A 434 -1.84 -6.70 -28.27
C LYS A 434 -1.54 -5.23 -28.60
N VAL A 435 -0.25 -4.86 -28.59
CA VAL A 435 0.21 -3.50 -28.91
C VAL A 435 -0.41 -3.06 -30.24
N GLY A 436 -1.36 -2.13 -30.19
CA GLY A 436 -2.12 -1.68 -31.37
C GLY A 436 -3.54 -1.17 -31.12
N ALA A 437 -4.13 -1.37 -29.94
CA ALA A 437 -5.38 -0.72 -29.54
C ALA A 437 -5.07 0.50 -28.66
N GLU A 438 -5.64 1.66 -29.01
CA GLU A 438 -5.46 2.94 -28.31
C GLU A 438 -5.56 2.79 -26.79
N ALA A 439 -4.46 3.11 -26.11
CA ALA A 439 -4.42 3.22 -24.67
C ALA A 439 -5.17 4.48 -24.26
N ASP A 440 -6.42 4.33 -23.83
CA ASP A 440 -7.06 5.30 -22.95
C ASP A 440 -6.38 5.18 -21.58
N ALA A 441 -5.21 5.82 -21.48
CA ALA A 441 -4.35 5.80 -20.32
C ALA A 441 -4.98 6.63 -19.20
N ARG A 442 -5.64 5.97 -18.24
CA ARG A 442 -5.62 6.50 -16.87
C ARG A 442 -4.18 6.41 -16.37
N PRO A 443 -3.63 7.44 -15.70
CA PRO A 443 -2.28 7.34 -15.18
C PRO A 443 -2.24 6.25 -14.10
N THR A 444 -1.50 5.18 -14.36
CA THR A 444 -1.05 4.23 -13.34
C THR A 444 0.01 4.96 -12.49
N GLY A 445 -0.46 5.71 -11.49
CA GLY A 445 0.40 6.37 -10.51
C GLY A 445 1.21 5.34 -9.71
N LEU A 446 2.23 5.80 -8.99
CA LEU A 446 3.04 4.96 -8.08
C LEU A 446 2.22 4.23 -7.00
N SER A 447 0.99 4.68 -6.74
CA SER A 447 0.03 4.06 -5.83
C SER A 447 -0.77 2.89 -6.40
N SER A 448 -0.85 2.72 -7.73
CA SER A 448 -1.67 1.66 -8.33
C SER A 448 -1.11 0.25 -8.11
N VAL A 449 0.05 0.14 -7.45
CA VAL A 449 0.64 -1.12 -7.00
C VAL A 449 0.09 -1.46 -5.60
N GLY A 450 -0.96 -2.27 -5.55
CA GLY A 450 -1.44 -2.92 -4.32
C GLY A 450 -2.78 -2.45 -3.75
N ASP A 451 -3.60 -1.72 -4.51
CA ASP A 451 -4.91 -1.20 -4.05
C ASP A 451 -6.12 -2.05 -4.50
N GLU A 452 -5.89 -3.29 -4.96
CA GLU A 452 -7.00 -4.23 -5.17
C GLU A 452 -7.60 -4.64 -3.80
N PRO A 453 -8.92 -4.51 -3.59
CA PRO A 453 -9.54 -4.85 -2.32
C PRO A 453 -9.41 -6.35 -2.07
N VAL A 454 -8.48 -6.72 -1.18
CA VAL A 454 -8.40 -8.07 -0.61
C VAL A 454 -9.59 -8.21 0.35
N VAL A 455 -10.53 -9.09 0.01
CA VAL A 455 -11.52 -9.59 0.96
C VAL A 455 -10.77 -10.45 1.97
N LEU A 456 -10.35 -9.84 3.08
CA LEU A 456 -9.83 -10.58 4.22
C LEU A 456 -10.96 -11.49 4.71
N ALA A 457 -10.80 -12.81 4.55
CA ALA A 457 -11.63 -13.76 5.26
C ALA A 457 -11.33 -13.59 6.76
N GLU A 458 -12.18 -12.85 7.46
CA GLU A 458 -12.14 -12.79 8.92
C GLU A 458 -12.41 -14.20 9.47
N ASP A 459 -11.56 -14.66 10.40
CA ASP A 459 -11.75 -15.89 11.16
C ASP A 459 -13.13 -15.88 11.85
N VAL A 460 -14.10 -16.61 11.29
CA VAL A 460 -15.35 -16.94 11.98
C VAL A 460 -15.15 -18.23 12.75
N PRO A 461 -15.36 -18.26 14.08
CA PRO A 461 -15.32 -19.50 14.85
C PRO A 461 -16.38 -20.47 14.35
N THR A 462 -15.96 -21.70 14.06
CA THR A 462 -16.85 -22.82 13.73
C THR A 462 -17.78 -23.14 14.90
N GLU A 463 -19.06 -22.80 14.78
CA GLU A 463 -20.14 -23.43 15.55
C GLU A 463 -21.22 -23.97 14.59
N ASP A 464 -21.36 -25.30 14.64
CA ASP A 464 -22.47 -26.16 14.24
C ASP A 464 -23.54 -25.58 13.27
N LEU A 465 -23.49 -26.03 12.01
CA LEU A 465 -24.68 -26.07 11.16
C LEU A 465 -25.14 -27.52 10.98
N ALA A 466 -26.18 -27.83 11.75
CA ALA A 466 -27.03 -28.99 11.57
C ALA A 466 -27.65 -28.99 10.17
N THR A 467 -27.77 -30.20 9.63
CA THR A 467 -28.51 -30.57 8.43
C THR A 467 -29.94 -30.01 8.42
N ASP A 468 -30.33 -29.33 7.35
CA ASP A 468 -31.72 -29.44 6.87
C ASP A 468 -31.77 -29.27 5.36
N GLU A 469 -32.38 -30.26 4.71
CA GLU A 469 -32.76 -30.25 3.30
C GLU A 469 -34.01 -29.37 3.14
N THR A 470 -33.97 -28.38 2.24
CA THR A 470 -35.19 -27.87 1.59
C THR A 470 -34.88 -27.36 0.18
N ASP A 471 -35.50 -28.02 -0.81
CA ASP A 471 -35.62 -27.61 -2.21
C ASP A 471 -36.39 -26.29 -2.38
N GLY A 472 -36.10 -25.58 -3.47
CA GLY A 472 -37.11 -24.88 -4.27
C GLY A 472 -37.05 -23.35 -4.33
N ASP A 473 -36.65 -22.84 -5.50
CA ASP A 473 -37.08 -21.60 -6.17
C ASP A 473 -37.53 -20.41 -5.29
N ASP A 474 -36.65 -19.42 -5.14
CA ASP A 474 -37.00 -17.98 -5.25
C ASP A 474 -35.73 -17.13 -5.07
N LEU A 475 -35.03 -16.87 -6.19
CA LEU A 475 -34.07 -15.77 -6.30
C LEU A 475 -34.67 -14.70 -7.24
N PRO A 476 -34.76 -13.43 -6.83
CA PRO A 476 -35.37 -12.39 -7.65
C PRO A 476 -34.54 -12.10 -8.92
N ASP A 477 -35.25 -11.91 -10.02
CA ASP A 477 -34.73 -11.61 -11.37
C ASP A 477 -33.88 -10.32 -11.38
N PRO A 478 -32.61 -10.37 -11.82
CA PRO A 478 -31.72 -9.20 -11.91
C PRO A 478 -32.12 -8.19 -13.01
N ALA A 479 -33.16 -8.45 -13.82
CA ALA A 479 -33.65 -7.51 -14.83
C ALA A 479 -34.49 -6.33 -14.30
N ALA A 480 -34.71 -6.23 -12.98
CA ALA A 480 -35.60 -5.21 -12.40
C ALA A 480 -34.94 -3.84 -12.06
N PHE A 481 -33.64 -3.66 -12.31
CA PHE A 481 -32.90 -2.44 -11.92
C PHE A 481 -32.47 -1.51 -13.06
N THR A 482 -33.08 -1.61 -14.26
CA THR A 482 -32.79 -0.67 -15.36
C THR A 482 -34.05 0.10 -15.77
N ALA A 483 -34.24 1.29 -15.20
CA ALA A 483 -35.15 2.30 -15.76
C ALA A 483 -34.57 3.70 -15.48
N GLY A 484 -33.84 4.23 -16.48
CA GLY A 484 -33.33 5.59 -16.52
C GLY A 484 -32.78 5.90 -17.91
N ALA A 485 -33.67 6.22 -18.84
CA ALA A 485 -33.35 6.54 -20.23
C ALA A 485 -32.49 7.83 -20.35
N PRO A 486 -31.72 7.96 -21.44
CA PRO A 486 -31.85 9.16 -22.25
C PRO A 486 -32.11 8.83 -23.74
N SER A 487 -33.03 9.61 -24.30
CA SER A 487 -33.49 9.55 -25.69
C SER A 487 -32.60 10.40 -26.60
N LYS A 488 -32.07 9.84 -27.69
CA LYS A 488 -32.39 10.21 -29.09
C LYS A 488 -31.43 9.59 -30.12
N GLU A 489 -32.07 9.00 -31.12
CA GLU A 489 -31.53 8.35 -32.34
C GLU A 489 -31.16 9.36 -33.46
N PRO A 490 -30.61 8.91 -34.62
CA PRO A 490 -29.44 9.48 -35.29
C PRO A 490 -29.73 10.16 -36.63
N SER A 491 -28.69 10.72 -37.26
CA SER A 491 -28.73 11.18 -38.65
C SER A 491 -27.33 11.21 -39.26
N ALA A 492 -27.10 10.37 -40.27
CA ALA A 492 -26.11 10.55 -41.34
C ALA A 492 -26.85 10.47 -42.69
N PRO A 493 -26.32 11.06 -43.78
CA PRO A 493 -25.45 10.28 -44.68
C PRO A 493 -24.25 11.05 -45.30
N GLU A 494 -23.25 10.28 -45.74
CA GLU A 494 -22.02 10.60 -46.51
C GLU A 494 -22.31 10.97 -48.01
N PRO A 495 -21.34 11.02 -48.98
CA PRO A 495 -19.86 10.97 -48.95
C PRO A 495 -19.16 12.01 -49.90
N ASP A 496 -17.81 12.04 -49.92
CA ASP A 496 -17.02 12.07 -51.17
C ASP A 496 -15.51 11.80 -50.95
N ALA A 497 -14.89 11.25 -51.99
CA ALA A 497 -13.59 10.57 -52.05
C ALA A 497 -12.48 11.39 -52.78
N ASP A 498 -11.28 10.80 -52.81
CA ASP A 498 -10.04 11.12 -53.57
C ASP A 498 -9.23 12.35 -53.08
N ASP A 499 -7.90 12.31 -52.93
CA ASP A 499 -6.92 11.68 -53.80
C ASP A 499 -5.58 11.37 -53.09
N LEU A 500 -4.80 10.48 -53.70
CA LEU A 500 -3.59 9.79 -53.22
C LEU A 500 -2.27 10.55 -53.44
N GLN A 501 -1.18 9.91 -52.95
CA GLN A 501 0.21 9.89 -53.48
C GLN A 501 1.20 11.01 -53.04
N GLU A 502 2.49 10.82 -52.72
CA GLU A 502 3.43 9.68 -52.71
C GLU A 502 4.84 10.20 -52.23
N VAL A 503 5.78 9.29 -51.95
CA VAL A 503 7.27 9.41 -52.04
C VAL A 503 8.13 9.82 -50.81
N MET A 504 8.75 8.80 -50.20
CA MET A 504 10.14 8.76 -49.68
C MET A 504 11.11 8.49 -50.86
N PRO A 505 12.44 8.83 -50.87
CA PRO A 505 13.41 8.22 -49.94
C PRO A 505 14.74 8.97 -49.59
N ALA A 506 15.35 8.39 -48.55
CA ALA A 506 16.71 8.30 -48.00
C ALA A 506 18.01 8.92 -48.62
N GLU A 507 18.94 9.17 -47.68
CA GLU A 507 20.39 8.79 -47.64
C GLU A 507 21.50 9.87 -47.87
N PRO A 508 22.81 9.64 -47.51
CA PRO A 508 23.45 9.97 -46.20
C PRO A 508 24.80 10.75 -46.32
N ALA A 509 25.52 11.02 -45.21
CA ALA A 509 26.98 11.26 -45.24
C ALA A 509 27.73 11.09 -43.89
N GLU A 510 28.90 10.45 -44.00
CA GLU A 510 30.05 10.24 -43.07
C GLU A 510 30.67 11.59 -42.58
N GLY A 511 31.55 11.73 -41.58
CA GLY A 511 32.45 10.87 -40.80
C GLY A 511 33.51 11.76 -40.08
N VAL A 512 34.56 11.12 -39.52
CA VAL A 512 35.92 11.68 -39.16
C VAL A 512 36.29 11.83 -37.66
N THR A 513 36.85 10.71 -37.13
CA THR A 513 38.15 10.48 -36.43
C THR A 513 38.70 11.27 -35.21
N LYS A 514 39.03 10.46 -34.18
CA LYS A 514 40.31 10.21 -33.45
C LYS A 514 41.03 11.31 -32.63
N SER A 515 41.39 10.95 -31.37
CA SER A 515 42.77 10.75 -30.83
C SER A 515 42.87 11.19 -29.34
N LYS A 516 43.05 10.27 -28.35
CA LYS A 516 44.32 9.76 -27.75
C LYS A 516 44.93 10.75 -26.71
N ALA A 517 44.83 10.51 -25.38
CA ALA A 517 45.60 9.64 -24.46
C ALA A 517 46.83 10.31 -23.77
N ALA A 518 47.10 9.84 -22.54
CA ALA A 518 48.20 10.11 -21.60
C ALA A 518 48.01 11.38 -20.72
N GLU A 519 48.31 11.40 -19.41
CA GLU A 519 49.47 10.80 -18.73
C GLU A 519 49.27 10.66 -17.19
N GLU A 520 50.16 9.87 -16.60
CA GLU A 520 50.25 9.30 -15.26
C GLU A 520 50.91 10.26 -14.23
N LYS A 521 50.55 10.11 -12.94
CA LYS A 521 51.47 9.81 -11.80
C LYS A 521 51.57 10.80 -10.60
N ALA A 522 51.52 10.16 -9.41
CA ALA A 522 52.17 10.48 -8.12
C ALA A 522 51.43 11.49 -7.17
N LEU A 523 51.38 11.35 -5.83
CA LEU A 523 51.86 10.38 -4.83
C LEU A 523 51.27 10.78 -3.45
N ALA A 524 50.99 9.78 -2.60
CA ALA A 524 51.04 9.72 -1.12
C ALA A 524 50.53 10.88 -0.22
N ASP A 525 49.67 10.53 0.75
CA ASP A 525 50.08 10.46 2.17
C ASP A 525 48.96 9.82 3.03
N THR A 526 49.28 8.69 3.65
CA THR A 526 48.45 7.99 4.65
C THR A 526 49.37 7.47 5.73
N GLU A 527 49.03 7.67 7.01
CA GLU A 527 49.55 6.91 8.17
C GLU A 527 48.69 7.23 9.43
N PRO A 528 48.72 6.43 10.53
CA PRO A 528 48.01 5.16 10.66
C PRO A 528 47.19 5.03 11.98
N VAL A 529 46.39 3.96 12.09
CA VAL A 529 45.65 3.52 13.30
C VAL A 529 46.37 2.30 13.91
N PRO A 530 46.52 2.17 15.25
CA PRO A 530 47.34 1.11 15.84
C PRO A 530 46.58 -0.20 16.12
N ASP A 531 47.40 -1.27 16.11
CA ASP A 531 47.18 -2.70 16.37
C ASP A 531 46.42 -3.07 17.64
N GLU A 532 45.59 -4.11 17.56
CA GLU A 532 45.47 -5.11 18.63
C GLU A 532 45.29 -6.53 18.04
N ALA A 533 46.12 -7.47 18.50
CA ALA A 533 46.32 -8.81 17.98
C ALA A 533 45.34 -9.86 18.58
N PRO A 534 45.26 -11.10 18.04
CA PRO A 534 44.08 -11.96 18.10
C PRO A 534 44.07 -12.91 19.31
N ALA A 535 42.86 -13.26 19.80
CA ALA A 535 42.66 -14.32 20.79
C ALA A 535 42.01 -15.57 20.14
N GLU A 536 42.70 -16.70 20.28
CA GLU A 536 42.27 -18.07 19.91
C GLU A 536 41.33 -18.71 20.98
N PRO A 537 40.64 -19.84 20.67
CA PRO A 537 39.33 -20.17 21.23
C PRO A 537 39.39 -20.99 22.52
N ALA A 538 38.51 -20.68 23.47
CA ALA A 538 38.32 -21.47 24.69
C ALA A 538 37.36 -22.65 24.45
N ALA A 539 37.86 -23.71 23.83
CA ALA A 539 37.31 -25.05 23.96
C ALA A 539 37.92 -25.73 25.20
N GLN A 540 37.40 -25.46 26.39
CA GLN A 540 37.53 -26.28 27.61
C GLN A 540 36.87 -25.59 28.81
N ALA A 541 35.57 -25.81 28.97
CA ALA A 541 34.86 -25.71 30.25
C ALA A 541 33.57 -26.54 30.17
N VAL A 542 33.73 -27.82 29.83
CA VAL A 542 32.69 -28.86 30.01
C VAL A 542 33.25 -29.86 31.01
N ALA A 543 33.29 -29.44 32.26
CA ALA A 543 33.51 -30.28 33.43
C ALA A 543 32.93 -29.52 34.62
N ASP A 544 32.21 -30.23 35.48
CA ASP A 544 31.50 -29.76 36.68
C ASP A 544 30.05 -29.29 36.45
N LEU A 545 29.20 -30.23 36.00
CA LEU A 545 27.77 -30.23 36.33
C LEU A 545 27.59 -30.84 37.73
N GLU A 546 27.62 -29.99 38.76
CA GLU A 546 27.12 -30.33 40.09
C GLU A 546 25.62 -29.96 40.16
N GLU A 547 24.83 -30.91 40.67
CA GLU A 547 23.38 -31.01 40.88
C GLU A 547 22.49 -29.76 40.65
N LEU A 548 21.54 -29.89 39.73
CA LEU A 548 20.35 -29.03 39.63
C LEU A 548 19.55 -29.07 40.95
N PRO A 549 19.10 -27.95 41.52
CA PRO A 549 18.23 -27.96 42.69
C PRO A 549 16.87 -28.60 42.35
N ASP A 550 16.34 -29.41 43.27
CA ASP A 550 15.05 -30.08 43.13
C ASP A 550 13.92 -29.08 42.76
N PRO A 551 12.99 -29.46 41.87
CA PRO A 551 11.90 -28.59 41.46
C PRO A 551 11.04 -28.17 42.67
N PRO A 552 10.53 -26.92 42.71
CA PRO A 552 9.73 -26.44 43.83
C PRO A 552 8.50 -27.32 44.02
N SER A 553 8.21 -27.65 45.28
CA SER A 553 7.11 -28.55 45.63
C SER A 553 5.78 -28.02 45.07
N ARG A 554 4.89 -28.94 44.65
CA ARG A 554 3.54 -28.62 44.15
C ARG A 554 2.75 -27.68 45.08
N THR A 555 3.05 -27.71 46.38
CA THR A 555 2.50 -26.79 47.37
C THR A 555 2.91 -25.34 47.13
N LEU A 556 4.16 -25.07 46.74
CA LEU A 556 4.64 -23.71 46.42
C LEU A 556 4.01 -23.19 45.12
N LEU A 557 3.92 -24.05 44.09
CA LEU A 557 3.35 -23.72 42.78
C LEU A 557 1.84 -23.40 42.83
N ILE A 558 1.11 -23.96 43.80
CA ILE A 558 -0.34 -23.72 43.96
C ILE A 558 -0.61 -22.64 45.01
N ALA A 559 0.16 -22.61 46.11
CA ALA A 559 -0.08 -21.66 47.20
C ALA A 559 0.28 -20.22 46.81
N ALA A 560 1.34 -20.01 46.03
CA ALA A 560 1.75 -18.66 45.64
C ALA A 560 0.68 -17.92 44.79
N PRO A 561 0.13 -18.48 43.70
CA PRO A 561 -0.90 -17.80 42.91
C PRO A 561 -2.24 -17.67 43.64
N THR A 562 -2.60 -18.63 44.51
CA THR A 562 -3.84 -18.53 45.30
C THR A 562 -3.77 -17.44 46.36
N LEU A 563 -2.62 -17.27 47.01
CA LEU A 563 -2.42 -16.23 48.03
C LEU A 563 -2.36 -14.82 47.39
N ALA A 564 -1.78 -14.70 46.19
CA ALA A 564 -1.84 -13.48 45.39
C ALA A 564 -3.27 -13.14 44.96
N GLY A 565 -4.06 -14.13 44.51
CA GLY A 565 -5.46 -13.95 44.15
C GLY A 565 -6.33 -13.45 45.32
N VAL A 566 -6.12 -14.00 46.53
CA VAL A 566 -6.82 -13.58 47.75
C VAL A 566 -6.45 -12.14 48.14
N LEU A 567 -5.18 -11.76 47.99
CA LEU A 567 -4.71 -10.39 48.25
C LEU A 567 -5.32 -9.37 47.28
N CYS A 568 -5.36 -9.70 45.99
CA CYS A 568 -5.99 -8.87 44.97
C CYS A 568 -7.50 -8.73 45.21
N PHE A 569 -8.20 -9.80 45.57
CA PHE A 569 -9.63 -9.75 45.91
C PHE A 569 -9.89 -8.92 47.18
N GLY A 570 -9.03 -9.04 48.19
CA GLY A 570 -9.12 -8.24 49.41
C GLY A 570 -8.93 -6.74 49.15
N LEU A 571 -7.92 -6.38 48.34
CA LEU A 571 -7.69 -5.00 47.90
C LEU A 571 -8.88 -4.45 47.09
N PHE A 572 -9.42 -5.25 46.16
CA PHE A 572 -10.57 -4.86 45.35
C PHE A 572 -11.83 -4.65 46.21
N TRP A 573 -12.04 -5.50 47.21
CA TRP A 573 -13.16 -5.37 48.15
C TRP A 573 -13.04 -4.14 49.05
N VAL A 574 -11.82 -3.79 49.49
CA VAL A 574 -11.57 -2.56 50.27
C VAL A 574 -11.84 -1.31 49.42
N ILE A 575 -11.38 -1.29 48.17
CA ILE A 575 -11.60 -0.17 47.24
C ILE A 575 -13.09 0.05 46.97
N LEU A 576 -13.87 -1.01 46.79
CA LEU A 576 -15.31 -0.92 46.58
C LEU A 576 -16.10 -0.44 47.80
N ARG A 577 -15.52 -0.56 49.01
CA ARG A 577 -16.19 -0.19 50.26
C ARG A 577 -15.72 1.14 50.85
N SER A 578 -14.61 1.70 50.36
CA SER A 578 -14.12 3.03 50.73
C SER A 578 -14.75 4.18 49.93
N GLY A 579 -15.76 3.89 49.10
CA GLY A 579 -16.45 4.85 48.24
C GLY A 579 -17.83 5.33 48.73
N GLU A 580 -18.18 5.11 50.01
CA GLU A 580 -19.36 5.71 50.66
C GLU A 580 -18.96 6.75 51.72
#